data_AF-A0A354T799-F1
#
_entry.id   AF-A0A354T799-F1
#
_cell.length_a   1.000
_cell.length_b   1.000
_cell.length_c   1.000
_cell.angle_alpha   90.00
_cell.angle_beta   90.00
_cell.angle_gamma   90.00
#
_symmetry.space_group_name_H-M   'P 1'
#
loop_
_entity.id
_entity.type
_entity.pdbx_description
1 polymer ?
#
loop_
_entity_poly.entity_id
_entity_poly.type
_entity_poly.pdbx_seq_one_letter_code
_entity_poly.pdbx_strand_id
1 'polypeptide(L)'
;MSFRLLMVLSAAVALPFSGAKALNWNEVLDGDLSDDGNAPTFINFTEGHNLIEGTMGSLNGTGPLDADVWTFTIAAGYYLTGINLVSYSAPSSGIDSFMAIAEGSSINTSDPSLHLSNGLWTEELDGFGNTFTDLMAILDAGPEYGGIGFDGPLGPGTYTFWVQEGSAQVSYCIDFVVTPVPEPGSLMLLGLAGALALRRRR
;
A
#
# COMPACT_ATOMS: atom_id res chain seq x y z
N MET A 1 15.25 -68.14 1.69
CA MET A 1 15.56 -66.92 2.45
C MET A 1 15.18 -65.73 1.58
N SER A 2 14.02 -65.11 1.80
CA SER A 2 13.58 -63.92 1.07
C SER A 2 13.80 -62.68 1.90
N PHE A 3 14.70 -61.79 1.46
CA PHE A 3 14.86 -60.45 2.01
C PHE A 3 13.79 -59.53 1.41
N ARG A 4 12.91 -58.98 2.26
CA ARG A 4 11.97 -57.92 1.88
C ARG A 4 12.69 -56.57 2.05
N LEU A 5 12.83 -55.84 0.94
CA LEU A 5 13.38 -54.49 0.91
C LEU A 5 12.30 -53.51 1.40
N LEU A 6 12.55 -52.85 2.52
CA LEU A 6 11.69 -51.79 3.06
C LEU A 6 12.15 -50.47 2.41
N MET A 7 11.30 -49.87 1.56
CA MET A 7 11.57 -48.58 0.91
C MET A 7 10.98 -47.48 1.81
N VAL A 8 11.85 -46.73 2.49
CA VAL A 8 11.46 -45.57 3.30
C VAL A 8 11.35 -44.35 2.38
N LEU A 9 10.14 -43.80 2.25
CA LEU A 9 9.88 -42.58 1.50
C LEU A 9 10.09 -41.38 2.44
N SER A 10 11.23 -40.70 2.32
CA SER A 10 11.46 -39.42 3.01
C SER A 10 10.69 -38.31 2.29
N ALA A 11 9.66 -37.77 2.93
CA ALA A 11 9.02 -36.53 2.52
C ALA A 11 9.85 -35.35 3.04
N ALA A 12 10.51 -34.63 2.14
CA ALA A 12 11.19 -33.37 2.47
C ALA A 12 10.13 -32.28 2.66
N VAL A 13 10.03 -31.73 3.87
CA VAL A 13 9.25 -30.53 4.16
C VAL A 13 10.05 -29.34 3.63
N ALA A 14 9.63 -28.79 2.49
CA ALA A 14 10.14 -27.51 2.01
C ALA A 14 9.49 -26.40 2.85
N LEU A 15 10.26 -25.80 3.75
CA LEU A 15 9.84 -24.56 4.41
C LEU A 15 9.92 -23.44 3.36
N PRO A 16 8.83 -22.71 3.08
CA PRO A 16 8.92 -21.52 2.24
C PRO A 16 9.74 -20.48 3.00
N PHE A 17 10.94 -20.18 2.49
CA PHE A 17 11.61 -18.94 2.82
C PHE A 17 10.75 -17.81 2.25
N SER A 18 10.11 -17.02 3.11
CA SER A 18 9.60 -15.72 2.69
C SER A 18 10.82 -14.85 2.39
N GLY A 19 11.13 -14.67 1.11
CA GLY A 19 12.13 -13.69 0.69
C GLY A 19 11.70 -12.31 1.16
N ALA A 20 12.67 -11.47 1.55
CA ALA A 20 12.40 -10.05 1.74
C ALA A 20 11.74 -9.51 0.46
N LYS A 21 10.56 -8.90 0.59
CA LYS A 21 9.88 -8.31 -0.57
C LYS A 21 10.74 -7.15 -1.06
N ALA A 22 11.07 -7.15 -2.34
CA ALA A 22 11.75 -6.02 -2.96
C ALA A 22 10.84 -4.77 -2.91
N LEU A 23 11.46 -3.60 -2.77
CA LEU A 23 10.79 -2.31 -2.90
C LEU A 23 10.15 -2.21 -4.28
N ASN A 24 8.95 -1.64 -4.35
CA ASN A 24 8.30 -1.33 -5.62
C ASN A 24 8.87 -0.07 -6.24
N TRP A 25 9.33 0.87 -5.41
CA TRP A 25 10.06 2.05 -5.81
C TRP A 25 11.04 2.46 -4.72
N ASN A 26 12.26 2.80 -5.12
CA ASN A 26 13.26 3.40 -4.25
C ASN A 26 13.93 4.55 -5.01
N GLU A 27 13.77 5.79 -4.56
CA GLU A 27 14.27 6.95 -5.29
C GLU A 27 15.80 6.99 -5.46
N VAL A 28 16.56 6.32 -4.57
CA VAL A 28 18.02 6.19 -4.70
C VAL A 28 18.40 5.31 -5.90
N LEU A 29 17.55 4.34 -6.26
CA LEU A 29 17.83 3.36 -7.32
C LEU A 29 17.06 3.64 -8.62
N ASP A 30 15.80 4.03 -8.49
CA ASP A 30 14.83 4.16 -9.59
C ASP A 30 14.68 5.62 -10.07
N GLY A 31 15.16 6.58 -9.29
CA GLY A 31 15.07 8.02 -9.54
C GLY A 31 13.93 8.69 -8.78
N ASP A 32 13.93 10.02 -8.83
CA ASP A 32 12.93 10.88 -8.18
C ASP A 32 11.49 10.52 -8.59
N LEU A 33 10.58 10.58 -7.62
CA LEU A 33 9.16 10.69 -7.89
C LEU A 33 8.84 12.08 -8.47
N SER A 34 7.64 12.24 -9.01
CA SER A 34 7.26 13.47 -9.70
C SER A 34 6.77 14.51 -8.71
N ASP A 35 7.30 15.74 -8.82
CA ASP A 35 6.78 16.94 -8.17
C ASP A 35 5.45 17.45 -8.76
N ASP A 36 5.06 16.97 -9.95
CA ASP A 36 3.90 17.49 -10.69
C ASP A 36 2.68 16.58 -10.54
N GLY A 37 1.67 17.09 -9.84
CA GLY A 37 0.36 16.46 -9.71
C GLY A 37 -0.35 16.15 -11.04
N ASN A 38 0.03 16.79 -12.15
CA ASN A 38 -0.49 16.52 -13.50
C ASN A 38 0.33 15.49 -14.29
N ALA A 39 1.52 15.14 -13.81
CA ALA A 39 2.36 14.11 -14.39
C ALA A 39 2.98 13.19 -13.32
N PRO A 40 2.17 12.46 -12.51
CA PRO A 40 2.68 11.57 -11.47
C PRO A 40 3.56 10.45 -12.02
N THR A 41 4.51 9.97 -11.23
CA THR A 41 5.27 8.76 -11.56
C THR A 41 4.37 7.52 -11.49
N PHE A 42 4.29 6.72 -12.56
CA PHE A 42 3.48 5.51 -12.54
C PHE A 42 4.25 4.35 -11.88
N ILE A 43 3.62 3.73 -10.87
CA ILE A 43 4.19 2.60 -10.13
C ILE A 43 3.25 1.39 -10.24
N ASN A 44 3.80 0.26 -10.65
CA ASN A 44 3.02 -0.96 -10.81
C ASN A 44 2.82 -1.66 -9.46
N PHE A 45 1.57 -1.71 -8.99
CA PHE A 45 1.20 -2.44 -7.79
C PHE A 45 0.83 -3.89 -8.11
N THR A 46 1.09 -4.76 -7.16
CA THR A 46 0.82 -6.20 -7.22
C THR A 46 0.07 -6.64 -5.96
N GLU A 47 -0.48 -7.85 -5.97
CA GLU A 47 -1.05 -8.45 -4.77
C GLU A 47 -0.03 -8.46 -3.61
N GLY A 48 -0.52 -8.17 -2.41
CA GLY A 48 0.25 -8.07 -1.18
C GLY A 48 0.73 -6.66 -0.90
N HIS A 49 1.82 -6.57 -0.14
CA HIS A 49 2.50 -5.33 0.24
C HIS A 49 3.07 -4.61 -0.99
N ASN A 50 3.21 -3.30 -1.02
CA ASN A 50 3.88 -2.58 -2.10
C ASN A 50 4.61 -1.39 -1.49
N LEU A 51 5.94 -1.45 -1.46
CA LEU A 51 6.76 -0.52 -0.68
C LEU A 51 7.31 0.60 -1.55
N ILE A 52 7.03 1.83 -1.17
CA ILE A 52 7.54 3.06 -1.79
C ILE A 52 8.45 3.75 -0.79
N GLU A 53 9.70 3.97 -1.17
CA GLU A 53 10.70 4.66 -0.34
C GLU A 53 11.23 5.88 -1.08
N GLY A 54 11.27 7.01 -0.38
CA GLY A 54 11.66 8.29 -0.96
C GLY A 54 12.07 9.33 0.08
N THR A 55 12.44 10.49 -0.44
CA THR A 55 12.74 11.69 0.33
C THR A 55 11.94 12.86 -0.21
N MET A 56 11.22 13.54 0.67
CA MET A 56 10.42 14.70 0.29
C MET A 56 10.78 15.92 1.14
N GLY A 57 10.29 17.06 0.68
CA GLY A 57 10.31 18.33 1.36
C GLY A 57 11.52 19.21 1.08
N SER A 58 11.52 20.37 1.71
CA SER A 58 12.50 21.42 1.38
C SER A 58 13.77 21.30 2.21
N LEU A 59 14.94 21.39 1.56
CA LEU A 59 16.24 21.48 2.23
C LEU A 59 16.27 22.66 3.22
N ASN A 60 16.15 22.34 4.51
CA ASN A 60 16.05 23.28 5.64
C ASN A 60 14.95 24.35 5.46
N GLY A 61 13.85 24.03 4.77
CA GLY A 61 12.74 24.97 4.55
C GLY A 61 13.11 26.16 3.65
N THR A 62 14.21 26.08 2.90
CA THR A 62 14.74 27.19 2.08
C THR A 62 14.93 26.86 0.59
N GLY A 63 14.71 25.61 0.19
CA GLY A 63 14.76 25.14 -1.20
C GLY A 63 13.39 24.99 -1.85
N PRO A 64 13.35 24.60 -3.14
CA PRO A 64 12.12 24.14 -3.79
C PRO A 64 11.46 23.07 -2.93
N LEU A 65 10.14 23.08 -2.93
CA LEU A 65 9.36 22.06 -2.26
C LEU A 65 9.39 20.81 -3.13
N ASP A 66 9.97 19.76 -2.57
CA ASP A 66 10.11 18.43 -3.16
C ASP A 66 8.89 17.61 -2.75
N ALA A 67 7.99 17.37 -3.70
CA ALA A 67 6.71 16.72 -3.45
C ALA A 67 6.68 15.40 -4.21
N ASP A 68 6.29 14.33 -3.53
CA ASP A 68 6.30 13.04 -4.19
C ASP A 68 4.89 12.69 -4.61
N VAL A 69 4.69 12.64 -5.94
CA VAL A 69 3.41 12.27 -6.55
C VAL A 69 3.58 11.03 -7.42
N TRP A 70 2.82 10.00 -7.10
CA TRP A 70 2.75 8.78 -7.89
C TRP A 70 1.33 8.33 -8.14
N THR A 71 1.17 7.56 -9.21
CA THR A 71 -0.10 6.92 -9.56
C THR A 71 0.07 5.41 -9.65
N PHE A 72 -0.96 4.68 -9.25
CA PHE A 72 -0.99 3.23 -9.27
C PHE A 72 -2.40 2.75 -9.64
N THR A 73 -2.52 1.47 -9.98
CA THR A 73 -3.80 0.85 -10.32
C THR A 73 -4.08 -0.35 -9.45
N ILE A 74 -5.28 -0.39 -8.87
CA ILE A 74 -5.84 -1.57 -8.22
C ILE A 74 -6.63 -2.34 -9.27
N ALA A 75 -6.16 -3.56 -9.58
CA ALA A 75 -6.77 -4.40 -10.58
C ALA A 75 -8.17 -4.89 -10.16
N ALA A 76 -9.01 -5.22 -11.14
CA ALA A 76 -10.30 -5.86 -10.88
C ALA A 76 -10.13 -7.15 -10.05
N GLY A 77 -10.97 -7.31 -9.03
CA GLY A 77 -10.87 -8.43 -8.10
C GLY A 77 -9.96 -8.17 -6.90
N TYR A 78 -9.45 -6.95 -6.72
CA TYR A 78 -8.64 -6.54 -5.57
C TYR A 78 -9.18 -5.27 -4.90
N TYR A 79 -8.74 -5.06 -3.66
CA TYR A 79 -8.88 -3.82 -2.89
C TYR A 79 -7.51 -3.34 -2.42
N LEU A 80 -7.31 -2.02 -2.32
CA LEU A 80 -6.30 -1.45 -1.45
C LEU A 80 -6.88 -1.42 -0.03
N THR A 81 -6.31 -2.23 0.85
CA THR A 81 -6.81 -2.46 2.21
C THR A 81 -5.97 -1.82 3.31
N GLY A 82 -4.82 -1.25 2.96
CA GLY A 82 -3.97 -0.57 3.94
C GLY A 82 -2.93 0.32 3.28
N ILE A 83 -2.59 1.39 3.98
CA ILE A 83 -1.50 2.32 3.67
C ILE A 83 -0.79 2.53 5.00
N ASN A 84 0.38 1.93 5.16
CA ASN A 84 1.08 1.89 6.43
C ASN A 84 2.40 2.62 6.33
N LEU A 85 2.71 3.46 7.30
CA LEU A 85 4.03 4.03 7.44
C LEU A 85 4.99 2.98 8.02
N VAL A 86 6.02 2.62 7.27
CA VAL A 86 7.02 1.62 7.67
C VAL A 86 8.22 2.28 8.34
N SER A 87 8.63 3.44 7.84
CA SER A 87 9.67 4.26 8.45
C SER A 87 9.45 5.74 8.13
N TYR A 88 9.87 6.59 9.05
CA TYR A 88 9.92 8.03 8.83
C TYR A 88 11.09 8.63 9.60
N SER A 89 11.85 9.50 8.94
CA SER A 89 13.01 10.15 9.53
C SER A 89 12.95 11.63 9.25
N ALA A 90 12.68 12.41 10.30
CA ALA A 90 12.69 13.86 10.26
C ALA A 90 13.85 14.42 11.11
N PRO A 91 14.40 15.61 10.76
CA PRO A 91 15.53 16.19 11.47
C PRO A 91 15.19 16.71 12.88
N SER A 92 13.90 16.85 13.19
CA SER A 92 13.41 17.24 14.52
C SER A 92 12.03 16.65 14.78
N SER A 93 11.69 16.46 16.05
CA SER A 93 10.36 16.02 16.49
C SER A 93 9.28 17.08 16.23
N GLY A 94 8.04 16.66 15.98
CA GLY A 94 6.90 17.57 15.79
C GLY A 94 6.83 18.17 14.39
N ILE A 95 7.42 17.48 13.40
CA ILE A 95 7.19 17.74 11.99
C ILE A 95 6.01 16.86 11.57
N ASP A 96 5.02 17.50 10.98
CA ASP A 96 3.80 16.86 10.46
C ASP A 96 3.82 17.00 8.94
N SER A 97 3.95 15.88 8.25
CA SER A 97 3.95 15.84 6.79
C SER A 97 2.55 15.71 6.24
N PHE A 98 2.35 16.25 5.06
CA PHE A 98 1.06 16.21 4.36
C PHE A 98 0.96 14.94 3.50
N MET A 99 -0.25 14.40 3.39
CA MET A 99 -0.61 13.42 2.37
C MET A 99 -1.99 13.68 1.78
N ALA A 100 -2.18 13.26 0.53
CA ALA A 100 -3.48 13.26 -0.13
C ALA A 100 -3.62 12.07 -1.09
N ILE A 101 -4.86 11.67 -1.33
CA ILE A 101 -5.22 10.67 -2.33
C ILE A 101 -6.40 11.16 -3.18
N ALA A 102 -6.35 10.88 -4.47
CA ALA A 102 -7.42 11.20 -5.42
C ALA A 102 -7.66 10.05 -6.40
N GLU A 103 -8.87 9.99 -6.97
CA GLU A 103 -9.16 9.10 -8.11
C GLU A 103 -8.53 9.64 -9.39
N GLY A 104 -8.09 8.73 -10.26
CA GLY A 104 -7.49 9.03 -11.54
C GLY A 104 -5.96 9.12 -11.49
N SER A 105 -5.38 9.55 -12.62
CA SER A 105 -3.94 9.59 -12.86
C SER A 105 -3.32 10.98 -12.63
N SER A 106 -4.00 11.83 -11.86
CA SER A 106 -3.53 13.17 -11.50
C SER A 106 -4.17 13.60 -10.19
N ILE A 107 -3.51 14.52 -9.48
CA ILE A 107 -4.05 15.17 -8.29
C ILE A 107 -3.76 16.67 -8.35
N ASN A 108 -4.75 17.49 -7.98
CA ASN A 108 -4.56 18.93 -7.92
C ASN A 108 -3.87 19.30 -6.60
N THR A 109 -2.64 19.80 -6.66
CA THR A 109 -1.84 20.16 -5.47
C THR A 109 -2.19 21.52 -4.87
N SER A 110 -3.15 22.24 -5.46
CA SER A 110 -3.58 23.58 -5.02
C SER A 110 -5.06 23.66 -4.64
N ASP A 111 -5.86 22.65 -5.00
CA ASP A 111 -7.31 22.60 -4.72
C ASP A 111 -7.71 21.17 -4.30
N PRO A 112 -8.13 20.98 -3.04
CA PRO A 112 -8.49 19.66 -2.52
C PRO A 112 -9.91 19.21 -2.86
N SER A 113 -10.70 19.99 -3.59
CA SER A 113 -12.12 19.70 -3.85
C SER A 113 -12.40 18.36 -4.53
N LEU A 114 -11.42 17.82 -5.26
CA LEU A 114 -11.50 16.50 -5.92
C LEU A 114 -10.60 15.44 -5.27
N HIS A 115 -9.99 15.74 -4.12
CA HIS A 115 -9.30 14.71 -3.34
C HIS A 115 -10.34 13.75 -2.76
N LEU A 116 -10.03 12.45 -2.78
CA LEU A 116 -10.76 11.48 -1.98
C LEU A 116 -10.56 11.78 -0.50
N SER A 117 -9.32 11.99 -0.08
CA SER A 117 -9.01 12.46 1.27
C SER A 117 -7.61 13.10 1.33
N ASN A 118 -7.33 13.78 2.43
CA ASN A 118 -6.03 14.33 2.78
C ASN A 118 -5.93 14.53 4.30
N GLY A 119 -4.70 14.64 4.78
CA GLY A 119 -4.44 14.89 6.19
C GLY A 119 -2.96 15.03 6.49
N LEU A 120 -2.68 15.46 7.71
CA LEU A 120 -1.33 15.44 8.27
C LEU A 120 -1.00 14.10 8.93
N TRP A 121 0.26 13.72 8.89
CA TRP A 121 0.78 12.54 9.55
C TRP A 121 2.17 12.80 10.13
N THR A 122 2.50 12.03 11.16
CA THR A 122 3.82 12.02 11.78
C THR A 122 4.19 10.58 12.15
N GLU A 123 5.43 10.35 12.55
CA GLU A 123 5.85 9.05 13.05
C GLU A 123 5.23 8.78 14.42
N GLU A 124 4.46 7.70 14.49
CA GLU A 124 4.10 7.07 15.76
C GLU A 124 4.93 5.82 15.94
N LEU A 125 5.62 5.73 17.07
CA LEU A 125 6.38 4.54 17.46
C LEU A 125 5.55 3.68 18.41
N ASP A 126 5.56 2.38 18.18
CA ASP A 126 5.08 1.41 19.16
C ASP A 126 5.96 1.41 20.43
N GLY A 127 5.52 0.71 21.47
CA GLY A 127 6.30 0.55 22.71
C GLY A 127 7.66 -0.16 22.55
N PHE A 128 8.01 -0.59 21.33
CA PHE A 128 9.26 -1.23 20.95
C PHE A 128 10.13 -0.38 20.01
N GLY A 129 9.65 0.82 19.63
CA GLY A 129 10.38 1.74 18.76
C GLY A 129 10.21 1.48 17.26
N ASN A 130 9.22 0.68 16.84
CA ASN A 130 8.88 0.51 15.42
C ASN A 130 7.78 1.49 15.00
N THR A 131 7.83 1.98 13.78
CA THR A 131 6.76 2.80 13.20
C THR A 131 5.45 2.00 13.10
N PHE A 132 4.33 2.61 13.47
CA PHE A 132 3.00 1.95 13.47
C PHE A 132 1.87 2.87 12.95
N THR A 133 2.19 3.96 12.25
CA THR A 133 1.16 4.89 11.75
C THR A 133 0.35 4.25 10.61
N ASP A 134 -0.96 4.06 10.83
CA ASP A 134 -1.93 3.64 9.81
C ASP A 134 -2.43 4.87 9.04
N LEU A 135 -1.82 5.15 7.90
CA LEU A 135 -2.16 6.30 7.06
C LEU A 135 -3.55 6.14 6.42
N MET A 136 -3.99 4.91 6.17
CA MET A 136 -5.33 4.65 5.66
C MET A 136 -6.38 5.07 6.67
N ALA A 137 -6.19 4.76 7.96
CA ALA A 137 -7.10 5.17 9.01
C ALA A 137 -7.20 6.70 9.15
N ILE A 138 -6.10 7.43 8.96
CA ILE A 138 -6.11 8.91 8.93
C ILE A 138 -6.95 9.41 7.75
N LEU A 139 -6.75 8.85 6.55
CA LEU A 139 -7.49 9.25 5.35
C LEU A 139 -8.98 8.88 5.41
N ASP A 140 -9.31 7.72 5.98
CA ASP A 140 -10.68 7.19 6.15
C ASP A 140 -11.47 7.94 7.24
N ALA A 141 -10.78 8.61 8.18
CA ALA A 141 -11.43 9.51 9.14
C ALA A 141 -12.07 10.74 8.47
N GLY A 142 -11.74 10.99 7.20
CA GLY A 142 -12.24 12.06 6.37
C GLY A 142 -11.19 13.14 6.10
N PRO A 143 -11.40 13.97 5.06
CA PRO A 143 -10.42 14.96 4.64
C PRO A 143 -10.27 16.10 5.67
N GLU A 144 -9.03 16.40 6.08
CA GLU A 144 -8.73 17.49 7.01
C GLU A 144 -8.85 18.88 6.35
N TYR A 145 -8.45 18.99 5.07
CA TYR A 145 -8.38 20.25 4.32
C TYR A 145 -9.42 20.35 3.20
N GLY A 146 -10.52 19.59 3.30
CA GLY A 146 -11.56 19.49 2.27
C GLY A 146 -11.32 18.33 1.31
N GLY A 147 -12.36 17.90 0.60
CA GLY A 147 -12.34 16.70 -0.22
C GLY A 147 -13.70 16.02 -0.21
N ILE A 148 -13.76 14.84 -0.81
CA ILE A 148 -15.00 14.08 -1.00
C ILE A 148 -15.26 13.15 0.18
N GLY A 149 -14.18 12.59 0.77
CA GLY A 149 -14.24 11.48 1.69
C GLY A 149 -14.39 10.14 0.96
N PHE A 150 -13.96 9.07 1.61
CA PHE A 150 -14.28 7.70 1.24
C PHE A 150 -14.54 6.89 2.52
N ASP A 151 -15.07 5.67 2.37
CA ASP A 151 -15.32 4.75 3.48
C ASP A 151 -14.76 3.37 3.09
N GLY A 152 -13.78 2.91 3.85
CA GLY A 152 -13.22 1.57 3.76
C GLY A 152 -12.23 1.35 2.61
N PRO A 153 -11.94 0.08 2.27
CA PRO A 153 -10.93 -0.26 1.27
C PRO A 153 -11.22 0.33 -0.11
N LEU A 154 -10.20 0.86 -0.77
CA LEU A 154 -10.35 1.42 -2.11
C LEU A 154 -10.43 0.29 -3.14
N GLY A 155 -11.51 0.30 -3.92
CA GLY A 155 -11.80 -0.73 -4.92
C GLY A 155 -10.92 -0.66 -6.17
N PRO A 156 -11.23 -1.47 -7.18
CA PRO A 156 -10.54 -1.41 -8.47
C PRO A 156 -10.64 -0.03 -9.09
N GLY A 157 -9.50 0.49 -9.55
CA GLY A 157 -9.40 1.85 -10.05
C GLY A 157 -7.96 2.32 -10.14
N THR A 158 -7.77 3.48 -10.79
CA THR A 158 -6.50 4.20 -10.77
C THR A 158 -6.58 5.30 -9.73
N TYR A 159 -5.54 5.42 -8.93
CA TYR A 159 -5.45 6.43 -7.88
C TYR A 159 -4.13 7.17 -7.99
N THR A 160 -4.10 8.40 -7.50
CA THR A 160 -2.90 9.21 -7.35
C THR A 160 -2.71 9.55 -5.89
N PHE A 161 -1.51 9.31 -5.38
CA PHE A 161 -1.10 9.63 -4.02
C PHE A 161 -0.04 10.72 -4.06
N TRP A 162 -0.12 11.62 -3.09
CA TRP A 162 0.77 12.76 -2.96
C TRP A 162 1.21 12.86 -1.51
N VAL A 163 2.51 12.99 -1.28
CA VAL A 163 3.08 13.36 0.02
C VAL A 163 3.98 14.58 -0.11
N GLN A 164 4.07 15.37 0.95
CA GLN A 164 4.90 16.57 0.95
C GLN A 164 5.27 17.02 2.36
N GLU A 165 6.47 17.55 2.53
CA GLU A 165 6.90 18.22 3.76
C GLU A 165 7.36 19.67 3.51
N GLY A 166 6.72 20.64 4.15
CA GLY A 166 7.01 22.06 3.92
C GLY A 166 8.21 22.60 4.71
N SER A 167 8.51 22.00 5.86
CA SER A 167 9.39 22.60 6.87
C SER A 167 10.83 22.07 6.84
N ALA A 168 11.02 20.86 6.31
CA ALA A 168 12.30 20.18 6.29
C ALA A 168 12.36 19.14 5.17
N GLN A 169 13.55 18.58 4.94
CA GLN A 169 13.68 17.36 4.17
C GLN A 169 13.50 16.17 5.12
N VAL A 170 12.67 15.20 4.72
CA VAL A 170 12.36 14.00 5.47
C VAL A 170 12.47 12.77 4.58
N SER A 171 12.77 11.62 5.18
CA SER A 171 12.78 10.34 4.47
C SER A 171 11.62 9.48 4.96
N TYR A 172 11.01 8.71 4.07
CA TYR A 172 9.89 7.84 4.41
C TYR A 172 9.93 6.51 3.67
N CYS A 173 9.24 5.52 4.23
CA CYS A 173 8.85 4.30 3.55
C CYS A 173 7.36 4.02 3.83
N ILE A 174 6.56 3.88 2.78
CA ILE A 174 5.11 3.62 2.88
C ILE A 174 4.80 2.28 2.21
N ASP A 175 3.99 1.46 2.87
CA ASP A 175 3.51 0.18 2.38
C ASP A 175 2.03 0.24 1.99
N PHE A 176 1.74 -0.09 0.73
CA PHE A 176 0.39 -0.23 0.19
C PHE A 176 -0.02 -1.70 0.11
N VAL A 177 -1.02 -2.10 0.89
CA VAL A 177 -1.47 -3.49 1.01
C VAL A 177 -2.65 -3.75 0.09
N VAL A 178 -2.42 -4.49 -0.99
CA VAL A 178 -3.44 -4.89 -1.98
C VAL A 178 -3.87 -6.32 -1.71
N THR A 179 -5.17 -6.56 -1.48
CA THR A 179 -5.69 -7.90 -1.18
C THR A 179 -6.81 -8.30 -2.13
N PRO A 180 -6.96 -9.59 -2.45
CA PRO A 180 -8.03 -10.07 -3.31
C PRO A 180 -9.40 -9.90 -2.63
N VAL A 181 -10.41 -9.53 -3.41
CA VAL A 181 -11.82 -9.52 -2.99
C VAL A 181 -12.22 -10.97 -2.65
N PRO A 182 -12.69 -11.27 -1.43
CA PRO A 182 -13.18 -12.60 -1.11
C PRO A 182 -14.38 -12.95 -2.00
N GLU A 183 -14.24 -13.92 -2.90
CA GLU A 183 -15.35 -14.35 -3.75
C GLU A 183 -16.44 -15.06 -2.92
N PRO A 184 -17.69 -14.56 -2.89
CA PRO A 184 -18.75 -15.20 -2.11
C PRO A 184 -19.20 -16.58 -2.66
N GLY A 185 -18.78 -16.97 -3.86
CA GLY A 185 -19.44 -18.02 -4.65
C GLY A 185 -18.77 -19.40 -4.70
N SER A 186 -17.46 -19.50 -4.46
CA SER A 186 -16.69 -20.74 -4.72
C SER A 186 -17.08 -21.87 -3.74
N LEU A 187 -17.48 -21.52 -2.52
CA LEU A 187 -17.99 -22.47 -1.51
C LEU A 187 -19.39 -23.00 -1.83
N MET A 188 -20.28 -22.18 -2.40
CA MET A 188 -21.62 -22.63 -2.81
C MET A 188 -21.55 -23.60 -4.00
N LEU A 189 -20.64 -23.37 -4.96
CA LEU A 189 -20.43 -24.26 -6.11
C LEU A 189 -19.87 -25.63 -5.68
N LEU A 190 -18.94 -25.67 -4.73
CA LEU A 190 -18.46 -26.92 -4.11
C LEU A 190 -19.57 -27.65 -3.33
N GLY A 191 -20.39 -26.91 -2.59
CA GLY A 191 -21.54 -27.46 -1.86
C GLY A 191 -22.60 -28.06 -2.79
N LEU A 192 -22.93 -27.38 -3.89
CA LEU A 192 -23.87 -27.86 -4.91
C LEU A 192 -23.33 -29.05 -5.70
N ALA A 193 -22.05 -29.03 -6.07
CA ALA A 193 -21.39 -30.15 -6.73
C ALA A 193 -21.37 -31.40 -5.83
N GLY A 194 -21.08 -31.22 -4.53
CA GLY A 194 -21.15 -32.29 -3.53
C GLY A 194 -22.55 -32.87 -3.36
N ALA A 195 -23.58 -32.03 -3.28
CA ALA A 195 -24.98 -32.45 -3.17
C ALA A 195 -25.46 -33.20 -4.44
N LEU A 196 -25.06 -32.74 -5.63
CA LEU A 196 -25.38 -33.41 -6.90
C LEU A 196 -24.66 -34.76 -7.07
N ALA A 197 -23.41 -34.86 -6.60
CA ALA A 197 -22.65 -36.11 -6.61
C ALA A 197 -23.23 -37.16 -5.64
N LEU A 198 -23.70 -36.73 -4.47
CA LEU A 198 -24.38 -37.59 -3.50
C LEU A 198 -25.75 -38.06 -4.01
N ARG A 199 -26.47 -37.23 -4.76
CA ARG A 199 -27.77 -37.58 -5.36
C ARG A 199 -27.65 -38.61 -6.50
N ARG A 200 -26.50 -38.67 -7.19
CA ARG A 200 -26.24 -39.67 -8.25
C ARG A 200 -25.81 -41.04 -7.73
N ARG A 201 -25.53 -41.18 -6.43
CA ARG A 201 -25.09 -42.43 -5.78
C ARG A 201 -26.20 -43.18 -5.04
N ARG A 202 -27.43 -42.68 -5.06
CA ARG A 202 -28.64 -43.37 -4.59
C ARG A 202 -29.46 -43.81 -5.79
#